data_AF-A0A4V6KVY6-F1
#
_entry.id   AF-A0A4V6KVY6-F1
#
_cell.length_a   1.000
_cell.length_b   1.000
_cell.length_c   1.000
_cell.angle_alpha   90.00
_cell.angle_beta   90.00
_cell.angle_gamma   90.00
#
_symmetry.space_group_name_H-M   'P 1'
#
loop_
_entity.id
_entity.type
_entity.pdbx_description
1 polymer ?
#
loop_
_entity_poly.entity_id
_entity_poly.type
_entity_poly.pdbx_seq_one_letter_code
_entity_poly.pdbx_strand_id
1 'polypeptide(L)' 'MNIAYLAFNTRKPPLDNLKVRQAIALAINNQRLMQSIYYGTAETAASILPARLLGL' A
#
# COMPACT_ATOMS: atom_id res chain seq x y z
N MET A 1 -7.21 -5.67 -13.81
CA MET A 1 -6.23 -5.02 -12.92
C MET A 1 -6.97 -4.48 -11.73
N ASN A 2 -6.50 -4.81 -10.53
CA ASN A 2 -7.01 -4.30 -9.26
C ASN A 2 -5.83 -3.72 -8.45
N ILE A 3 -6.14 -3.10 -7.33
CA ILE A 3 -5.15 -2.61 -6.37
C ILE A 3 -5.48 -3.22 -5.01
N ALA A 4 -4.45 -3.67 -4.30
CA ALA A 4 -4.55 -4.06 -2.90
C ALA A 4 -3.95 -2.94 -2.04
N TYR A 5 -4.64 -2.55 -0.97
CA TYR A 5 -4.19 -1.53 -0.04
C TYR A 5 -4.56 -1.90 1.39
N LEU A 6 -3.73 -1.46 2.34
CA LEU A 6 -4.04 -1.54 3.77
C LEU A 6 -4.83 -0.30 4.18
N ALA A 7 -6.13 -0.48 4.43
CA ALA A 7 -6.97 0.59 4.96
C ALA A 7 -6.80 0.72 6.47
N PHE A 8 -6.69 1.96 6.96
CA PHE A 8 -6.71 2.25 8.39
C PHE A 8 -8.10 2.71 8.83
N ASN A 9 -8.58 2.20 9.96
CA ASN A 9 -9.75 2.78 10.61
C ASN A 9 -9.35 4.09 11.31
N THR A 10 -9.57 5.21 10.63
CA THR A 10 -9.18 6.56 11.10
C THR A 10 -10.03 7.09 12.26
N ARG A 11 -11.00 6.32 12.76
CA ARG A 11 -11.82 6.67 13.94
C ARG A 11 -11.36 5.95 15.21
N LYS A 12 -10.37 5.05 15.12
CA LYS A 12 -9.92 4.23 16.24
C LYS A 12 -8.50 4.59 16.66
N PRO A 13 -8.27 5.04 17.91
CA PRO A 13 -6.91 5.27 18.40
C PRO A 13 -6.04 3.99 18.37
N PRO A 14 -4.73 4.08 18.05
CA PRO A 14 -3.97 5.28 17.66
C PRO A 14 -3.96 5.55 16.14
N LEU A 15 -4.81 4.87 15.35
CA LEU A 15 -4.83 4.97 13.89
C LEU A 15 -5.57 6.21 13.38
N ASP A 16 -6.25 6.94 14.25
CA ASP A 16 -6.79 8.29 14.02
C ASP A 16 -5.68 9.32 13.78
N ASN A 17 -4.50 9.15 14.39
CA ASN A 17 -3.34 10.00 14.19
C ASN A 17 -2.65 9.78 12.83
N LEU A 18 -2.55 10.84 12.02
CA LEU A 18 -1.88 10.82 10.71
C LEU A 18 -0.43 10.31 10.79
N LYS A 19 0.34 10.77 11.78
CA LYS A 19 1.76 10.40 11.92
C LYS A 19 1.93 8.91 12.23
N VAL A 20 1.00 8.31 12.97
CA VAL A 20 1.01 6.87 13.26
C VAL A 20 0.79 6.08 11.97
N ARG A 21 -0.18 6.48 11.14
CA ARG A 21 -0.42 5.81 9.84
C ARG A 21 0.77 5.94 8.89
N GLN A 22 1.39 7.13 8.83
CA GLN A 22 2.61 7.34 8.05
C GLN A 22 3.77 6.46 8.54
N ALA A 23 3.97 6.37 9.85
CA ALA A 23 5.00 5.51 10.43
C ALA A 23 4.77 4.03 10.08
N ILE A 24 3.53 3.54 10.17
CA ILE A 24 3.19 2.17 9.76
C ILE A 24 3.45 1.97 8.27
N ALA A 25 3.00 2.90 7.41
CA ALA A 25 3.18 2.80 5.97
C ALA A 25 4.66 2.72 5.55
N LEU A 26 5.52 3.53 6.18
CA LEU A 26 6.96 3.53 5.92
C LEU A 26 7.68 2.29 6.48
N ALA A 27 7.11 1.63 7.50
CA ALA A 27 7.67 0.42 8.08
C ALA A 27 7.42 -0.84 7.23
N ILE A 28 6.54 -0.78 6.22
CA ILE A 28 6.19 -1.93 5.37
C ILE A 28 7.25 -2.11 4.28
N ASN A 29 7.88 -3.31 4.25
CA ASN A 29 8.79 -3.69 3.18
C ASN A 29 8.01 -4.25 1.97
N ASN A 30 7.62 -3.35 1.06
CA ASN A 30 6.87 -3.72 -0.15
C ASN A 30 7.64 -4.67 -1.08
N GLN A 31 8.97 -4.53 -1.20
CA GLN A 31 9.78 -5.42 -2.05
C GLN A 31 9.69 -6.87 -1.62
N ARG A 32 9.79 -7.13 -0.31
CA ARG A 32 9.63 -8.48 0.25
C ARG A 32 8.23 -9.04 0.00
N LEU A 33 7.18 -8.23 0.16
CA LEU A 33 5.80 -8.64 -0.09
C LEU A 33 5.57 -9.03 -1.56
N MET A 34 6.12 -8.27 -2.50
CA MET A 34 6.02 -8.60 -3.93
C MET A 34 6.67 -9.94 -4.27
N GLN A 35 7.80 -10.25 -3.65
CA GLN A 35 8.50 -11.52 -3.86
C GLN A 35 7.77 -12.69 -3.19
N SER A 36 7.29 -12.53 -1.95
CA SER A 36 6.77 -13.65 -1.15
C SER A 36 5.31 -13.97 -1.40
N ILE A 37 4.49 -12.99 -1.79
CA ILE A 37 3.04 -13.16 -1.99
C ILE A 37 2.70 -13.19 -3.48
N TYR A 38 3.27 -12.26 -4.23
CA TYR A 38 2.89 -12.07 -5.64
C TYR A 38 3.84 -12.76 -6.62
N TYR A 39 4.91 -13.40 -6.15
CA TYR A 39 5.85 -14.18 -6.98
C TYR A 39 6.34 -13.42 -8.24
N GLY A 40 6.47 -12.09 -8.15
CA GLY A 40 6.88 -11.24 -9.27
C GLY A 40 5.80 -10.94 -10.32
N THR A 41 4.55 -11.33 -10.13
CA THR A 41 3.44 -11.05 -11.06
C THR A 41 2.70 -9.74 -10.76
N ALA A 42 3.12 -9.01 -9.73
CA ALA A 42 2.54 -7.73 -9.34
C ALA A 42 3.62 -6.64 -9.25
N GLU A 43 3.18 -5.40 -9.41
CA GLU A 43 4.01 -4.21 -9.31
C GLU A 43 3.65 -3.41 -8.06
N THR A 44 4.65 -2.77 -7.45
CA THR A 44 4.43 -1.87 -6.32
C THR A 44 3.60 -0.68 -6.76
N ALA A 45 2.44 -0.47 -6.14
CA ALA A 45 1.58 0.66 -6.44
C ALA A 45 2.20 1.99 -5.95
N ALA A 46 2.27 2.98 -6.84
CA ALA A 46 2.68 4.35 -6.53
C ALA A 46 1.47 5.30 -6.32
N SER A 47 0.28 4.87 -6.71
CA SER A 47 -0.98 5.61 -6.62
C SER A 47 -2.14 4.65 -6.37
N ILE A 48 -3.29 5.18 -5.94
CA ILE A 48 -4.52 4.40 -5.81
C ILE A 48 -5.07 3.96 -7.17
N LEU A 49 -4.72 4.70 -8.23
CA LEU A 49 -5.06 4.34 -9.60
C LEU A 49 -3.94 3.48 -10.21
N PRO A 50 -4.27 2.35 -10.85
CA PRO A 50 -3.30 1.54 -11.58
C PRO A 50 -2.57 2.35 -12.68
N ALA A 51 -1.26 2.14 -12.84
CA ALA A 51 -0.41 2.90 -13.77
C ALA A 51 -0.92 2.91 -15.22
N ARG A 52 -1.41 1.76 -15.70
CA ARG A 52 -1.96 1.63 -17.06
C ARG A 52 -3.23 2.47 -17.31
N LEU A 53 -3.97 2.83 -16.25
CA LEU A 53 -5.11 3.76 -16.35
C LEU A 53 -4.67 5.23 -16.38
N LEU A 54 -3.44 5.52 -15.96
CA LEU A 54 -2.83 6.85 -16.00
C LEU A 54 -2.06 7.11 -17.31
N GLY A 55 -2.05 6.15 -18.25
CA GLY A 55 -1.35 6.27 -19.52
C GLY A 55 0.18 6.17 -19.40
N LEU A 56 0.67 5.60 -18.30
CA LEU A 56 2.09 5.32 -18.03
C LEU A 56 2.40 3.84 -18.27
#